data_AF-C4FLV0-F1
#
_entry.id   AF-C4FLV0-F1
#
_cell.length_a   1.000
_cell.length_b   1.000
_cell.length_c   1.000
_cell.angle_alpha   90.00
_cell.angle_beta   90.00
_cell.angle_gamma   90.00
#
_symmetry.space_group_name_H-M   'P 1'
#
loop_
_entity.id
_entity.type
_entity.pdbx_description
1 polymer ?
#
loop_
_entity_poly.entity_id
_entity_poly.type
_entity_poly.pdbx_seq_one_letter_code
_entity_poly.pdbx_strand_id
1 'polypeptide(L)'
;MENQEINKNVEDIKRMVDTIKKIAKQSNLLALNAAIEAARVGEMGKGFSVVASEFRKLADDTNKIATEIAILISNLEEELKNVSR
;
A
#
# COMPACT_ATOMS: atom_id res chain seq x y z
N MET A 1 26.11 18.56 1.20
CA MET A 1 25.88 17.59 2.28
C MET A 1 24.39 17.48 2.60
N GLU A 2 23.72 18.57 2.94
CA GLU A 2 22.26 18.59 3.22
C GLU A 2 21.39 17.96 2.11
N ASN A 3 21.66 18.29 0.85
CA ASN A 3 20.93 17.73 -0.29
C ASN A 3 21.14 16.20 -0.48
N GLN A 4 22.31 15.66 -0.06
CA GLN A 4 22.55 14.21 -0.10
C GLN A 4 21.76 13.47 0.99
N GLU A 5 21.61 14.10 2.16
CA GLU A 5 20.82 13.54 3.27
C GLU A 5 19.33 13.52 2.93
N ILE A 6 18.81 14.58 2.31
CA ILE A 6 17.43 14.61 1.81
C ILE A 6 17.19 13.53 0.75
N ASN A 7 18.09 13.37 -0.23
CA ASN A 7 17.97 12.32 -1.24
C ASN A 7 17.96 10.91 -0.61
N LYS A 8 18.76 10.67 0.44
CA LYS A 8 18.74 9.41 1.17
C LYS A 8 17.38 9.18 1.86
N ASN A 9 16.84 10.19 2.52
CA ASN A 9 15.53 10.09 3.18
C ASN A 9 14.40 9.81 2.17
N VAL A 10 14.46 10.43 0.99
CA VAL A 10 13.53 10.16 -0.11
C VAL A 10 13.61 8.70 -0.57
N GLU A 11 14.82 8.15 -0.77
CA GLU A 11 14.98 6.73 -1.11
C GLU A 11 14.44 5.79 -0.02
N ASP A 12 14.65 6.12 1.25
CA ASP A 12 14.11 5.36 2.38
C ASP A 12 12.58 5.37 2.38
N ILE A 13 11.96 6.53 2.15
CA ILE A 13 10.50 6.63 2.05
C ILE A 13 9.99 5.81 0.86
N LYS A 14 10.66 5.83 -0.30
CA LYS A 14 10.29 4.97 -1.45
C LYS A 14 10.30 3.49 -1.08
N ARG A 15 11.35 3.02 -0.39
CA ARG A 15 11.45 1.63 0.08
C ARG A 15 10.29 1.27 1.03
N MET A 16 9.93 2.19 1.93
CA MET A 16 8.78 2.01 2.82
C MET A 16 7.46 1.93 2.05
N VAL A 17 7.23 2.84 1.09
CA VAL A 17 6.03 2.85 0.25
C VAL A 17 5.90 1.55 -0.56
N ASP A 18 7.00 1.06 -1.13
CA ASP A 18 7.00 -0.23 -1.85
C ASP A 18 6.66 -1.40 -0.92
N THR A 19 7.15 -1.35 0.33
CA THR A 19 6.81 -2.35 1.35
C THR A 19 5.33 -2.29 1.72
N ILE A 20 4.77 -1.09 1.89
CA ILE A 20 3.33 -0.90 2.14
C ILE A 20 2.49 -1.46 0.97
N LYS A 21 2.87 -1.18 -0.29
CA LYS A 21 2.19 -1.73 -1.47
C LYS A 21 2.23 -3.27 -1.49
N LYS A 22 3.36 -3.87 -1.12
CA LYS A 22 3.49 -5.33 -1.00
C LYS A 22 2.57 -5.90 0.08
N ILE A 23 2.52 -5.26 1.25
CA ILE A 23 1.63 -5.66 2.36
C ILE A 23 0.17 -5.55 1.91
N ALA A 24 -0.24 -4.43 1.33
CA ALA A 24 -1.60 -4.24 0.81
C ALA A 24 -1.98 -5.34 -0.20
N LYS A 25 -1.09 -5.67 -1.15
CA LYS A 25 -1.32 -6.76 -2.11
C LYS A 25 -1.47 -8.12 -1.43
N GLN A 26 -0.64 -8.42 -0.44
CA GLN A 26 -0.73 -9.67 0.33
C GLN A 26 -2.02 -9.72 1.16
N SER A 27 -2.41 -8.62 1.81
CA SER A 27 -3.66 -8.51 2.56
C SER A 27 -4.87 -8.72 1.64
N ASN A 28 -4.85 -8.18 0.43
CA ASN A 28 -5.91 -8.40 -0.56
C ASN A 28 -6.02 -9.88 -0.96
N LEU A 29 -4.87 -10.55 -1.18
CA LEU A 29 -4.85 -11.99 -1.50
C LEU A 29 -5.37 -12.84 -0.32
N LEU A 30 -5.01 -12.51 0.91
CA LEU A 30 -5.51 -13.19 2.10
C LEU A 30 -7.03 -12.98 2.26
N ALA A 31 -7.50 -11.76 2.04
CA ALA A 31 -8.93 -11.43 2.07
C ALA A 31 -9.71 -12.19 0.99
N LEU A 32 -9.15 -12.33 -0.21
CA LEU A 32 -9.73 -13.14 -1.28
C LEU A 32 -9.85 -14.62 -0.87
N ASN A 33 -8.78 -15.20 -0.31
CA ASN A 33 -8.81 -16.58 0.16
C ASN A 33 -9.84 -16.78 1.27
N ALA A 34 -9.95 -15.82 2.20
CA ALA A 34 -10.96 -15.84 3.25
C ALA A 34 -12.39 -15.75 2.69
N ALA A 35 -12.61 -14.93 1.67
CA ALA A 35 -13.91 -14.83 1.00
C ALA A 35 -14.30 -16.13 0.28
N ILE A 36 -13.35 -16.81 -0.38
CA ILE A 36 -13.55 -18.12 -1.02
C ILE A 36 -13.92 -19.17 0.03
N GLU A 37 -13.20 -19.23 1.15
CA GLU A 37 -13.47 -20.18 2.22
C GLU A 37 -14.82 -19.90 2.89
N ALA A 38 -15.16 -18.63 3.10
CA ALA A 38 -16.47 -18.21 3.60
C ALA A 38 -17.63 -18.67 2.69
N ALA A 39 -17.44 -18.57 1.37
CA ALA A 39 -18.41 -19.10 0.41
C ALA A 39 -18.53 -20.63 0.46
N ARG A 40 -17.42 -21.33 0.76
CA ARG A 40 -17.38 -22.80 0.85
C ARG A 40 -18.19 -23.35 2.03
N VAL A 41 -18.16 -22.69 3.19
CA VAL A 41 -18.90 -23.11 4.40
C VAL A 41 -20.36 -22.61 4.45
N GLY A 42 -20.85 -21.96 3.39
CA GLY A 42 -22.25 -21.58 3.23
C GLY A 42 -22.74 -20.61 4.32
N GLU A 43 -23.86 -20.93 4.98
CA GLU A 43 -24.50 -20.06 5.99
C GLU A 43 -23.57 -19.71 7.17
N MET A 44 -22.71 -20.65 7.58
CA MET A 44 -21.74 -20.43 8.68
C MET A 44 -20.65 -19.41 8.30
N GLY A 45 -20.42 -19.19 7.00
CA GLY A 45 -19.42 -18.27 6.47
C GLY A 45 -19.90 -16.84 6.27
N LYS A 46 -21.19 -16.54 6.43
CA LYS A 46 -21.73 -15.19 6.15
C LYS A 46 -21.03 -14.08 6.93
N GLY A 47 -20.79 -14.27 8.23
CA GLY A 47 -20.05 -13.30 9.05
C GLY A 47 -18.59 -13.14 8.60
N PHE A 48 -17.93 -14.25 8.24
CA PHE A 48 -16.57 -14.23 7.72
C PHE A 48 -16.46 -13.54 6.35
N SER A 49 -17.49 -13.68 5.49
CA SER A 49 -17.54 -13.02 4.19
C SER A 49 -17.58 -11.50 4.32
N VAL A 50 -18.33 -10.96 5.29
CA VAL A 50 -18.37 -9.51 5.57
C VAL A 50 -17.00 -9.01 6.03
N VAL A 51 -16.36 -9.73 6.96
CA VAL A 51 -15.01 -9.38 7.45
C VAL A 51 -13.98 -9.43 6.31
N ALA A 52 -14.04 -10.45 5.44
CA ALA A 52 -13.16 -10.57 4.30
C ALA A 52 -13.35 -9.41 3.29
N SER A 53 -14.59 -8.97 3.07
CA SER A 53 -14.87 -7.81 2.23
C SER A 53 -14.29 -6.51 2.80
N GLU A 54 -14.43 -6.29 4.11
CA GLU A 54 -13.89 -5.09 4.75
C GLU A 54 -12.35 -5.07 4.75
N PHE A 55 -11.73 -6.23 5.00
CA PHE A 55 -10.27 -6.38 4.89
C PHE A 55 -9.76 -6.10 3.47
N ARG A 56 -10.49 -6.56 2.45
CA ARG A 56 -10.15 -6.29 1.04
C ARG A 56 -10.23 -4.80 0.75
N LYS A 57 -11.28 -4.13 1.21
CA LYS A 57 -11.44 -2.68 1.05
C LYS A 57 -10.29 -1.93 1.72
N LEU A 58 -9.93 -2.30 2.95
CA LEU A 58 -8.79 -1.72 3.67
C LEU A 58 -7.47 -1.91 2.91
N ALA A 59 -7.26 -3.08 2.31
CA ALA A 59 -6.09 -3.36 1.50
C ALA A 59 -6.04 -2.49 0.23
N ASP A 60 -7.17 -2.32 -0.45
CA ASP A 60 -7.27 -1.47 -1.64
C ASP A 60 -7.05 0.01 -1.30
N ASP A 61 -7.65 0.51 -0.20
CA ASP A 61 -7.44 1.87 0.30
C ASP A 61 -5.98 2.11 0.69
N THR A 62 -5.34 1.14 1.36
CA THR A 62 -3.91 1.21 1.70
C THR A 62 -3.03 1.32 0.46
N ASN A 63 -3.33 0.56 -0.60
CA ASN A 63 -2.59 0.62 -1.86
C ASN A 63 -2.77 1.98 -2.57
N LYS A 64 -3.98 2.54 -2.52
CA LYS A 64 -4.27 3.87 -3.07
C LYS A 64 -3.44 4.94 -2.37
N ILE A 65 -3.46 4.97 -1.04
CA ILE A 65 -2.67 5.92 -0.24
C ILE A 65 -1.18 5.75 -0.52
N ALA A 66 -0.67 4.52 -0.56
CA ALA A 66 0.74 4.27 -0.88
C ALA A 66 1.11 4.75 -2.30
N THR A 67 0.18 4.70 -3.24
CA THR A 67 0.38 5.24 -4.60
C THR A 67 0.41 6.76 -4.60
N GLU A 68 -0.47 7.42 -3.85
CA GLU A 68 -0.48 8.88 -3.69
C GLU A 68 0.83 9.37 -3.06
N ILE A 69 1.32 8.68 -2.01
CA ILE A 69 2.63 8.99 -1.40
C ILE A 69 3.76 8.81 -2.42
N ALA A 70 3.74 7.75 -3.24
CA ALA A 70 4.76 7.55 -4.27
C ALA A 70 4.82 8.73 -5.27
N ILE A 71 3.66 9.26 -5.68
CA ILE A 71 3.57 10.43 -6.56
C ILE A 71 4.15 11.67 -5.87
N LEU A 72 3.78 11.94 -4.62
CA LEU A 72 4.32 13.07 -3.86
C LEU A 72 5.84 13.01 -3.73
N ILE A 73 6.39 11.83 -3.50
CA ILE A 73 7.83 11.61 -3.39
C ILE A 73 8.54 11.80 -4.75
N SER A 74 7.93 11.37 -5.86
CA SER A 74 8.46 11.64 -7.21
C SER A 74 8.48 13.14 -7.52
N ASN A 75 7.45 13.89 -7.14
CA ASN A 75 7.43 15.35 -7.31
C ASN A 75 8.52 16.02 -6.48
N LEU A 76 8.70 15.58 -5.22
CA LEU A 76 9.75 16.10 -4.34
C LEU A 76 11.16 15.89 -4.92
N GLU A 77 11.43 14.73 -5.53
CA GLU A 77 12.70 14.48 -6.22
C GLU A 77 12.93 15.41 -7.41
N GLU A 78 11.88 15.72 -8.16
CA GLU A 78 11.98 16.64 -9.29
C GLU A 78 12.28 18.06 -8.82
N GLU A 79 11.61 18.53 -7.77
CA GLU A 79 11.90 19.81 -7.12
C GLU A 79 13.35 19.88 -6.62
N LEU A 80 13.85 18.83 -5.95
CA LEU A 80 15.22 18.77 -5.48
C LEU A 80 16.25 18.81 -6.62
N LYS A 81 15.98 18.14 -7.74
CA LYS A 81 16.83 18.21 -8.94
C LYS A 81 16.86 19.61 -9.54
N ASN A 82 15.73 20.31 -9.55
CA ASN A 82 15.64 21.65 -10.10
C ASN A 82 16.35 22.70 -9.22
N VAL A 83 16.31 22.54 -7.90
CA VAL A 83 17.05 23.40 -6.94
C VAL A 83 18.56 23.16 -6.99
N SER A 84 18.98 21.94 -7.39
CA SER A 84 20.39 21.57 -7.48
C SER A 84 21.07 21.94 -8.81
N ARG A 85 20.32 22.52 -9.76
CA ARG A 85 20.81 23.04 -11.06
C ARG A 85 21.10 24.53 -10.94
#